data_AF-A0A8H6T6N4-F1
#
_entry.id   AF-A0A8H6T6N4-F1
#
_cell.length_a   1.000
_cell.length_b   1.000
_cell.length_c   1.000
_cell.angle_alpha   90.00
_cell.angle_beta   90.00
_cell.angle_gamma   90.00
#
_symmetry.space_group_name_H-M   'P 1'
#
loop_
_entity.id
_entity.type
_entity.pdbx_description
1 polymer ?
#
loop_
_entity_poly.entity_id
_entity_poly.type
_entity_poly.pdbx_seq_one_letter_code
_entity_poly.pdbx_strand_id
1 'polypeptide(L)'
;MASMFVKYEGLRGSTRPANAPRSFPFFGKDRAVGARLPDPLHGPDTGLRTLELTEIELGERTLNAIASCGSLRSLRVVLLNPVASFSGERLPLKIPTPSQITSLSIRVNHYLTLHLIQFLHAGNLQDLTLHALSPDMNEDPWSHFIDGSFSSLKYADIFVQPCDVSTALTSFGAMPNLERFKIRVPSFATYELDNVLFHVGTLAREQGFFRRLVDLTCPPGLLPVLVGEANLTRLEIALGTKLFEALQRVRTISPAISSLVLTVHARLEPLARTDLREVFYKFPGVSNLRLQYCYYFHHFGENNLQEVIDEGQTFFSELVAQRDSLPASLTHLSVDWSLRIVGLKKRISEASLPPMFTNPRQILDALLSRCPRLERVWMNGTTSLFVWTRSASDGHEEWHEFSSFDAVSTYIEENGTEQM
;
A
#
# COMPACT_ATOMS: atom_id res chain seq x y z
N MET A 1 -28.42 8.80 12.22
CA MET A 1 -28.55 7.49 12.89
C MET A 1 -27.51 6.56 12.27
N ALA A 2 -26.37 6.37 12.92
CA ALA A 2 -25.29 5.52 12.42
C ALA A 2 -25.39 4.14 13.08
N SER A 3 -25.40 3.08 12.26
CA SER A 3 -25.42 1.68 12.72
C SER A 3 -24.00 1.24 13.07
N MET A 4 -23.81 0.85 14.32
CA MET A 4 -22.59 0.30 14.89
C MET A 4 -22.45 -1.17 14.48
N PHE A 5 -21.36 -1.54 13.80
CA PHE A 5 -20.97 -2.94 13.61
C PHE A 5 -19.69 -3.22 14.41
N VAL A 6 -19.83 -3.96 15.50
CA VAL A 6 -18.71 -4.53 16.26
C VAL A 6 -18.63 -6.01 15.89
N LYS A 7 -17.54 -6.44 15.25
CA LYS A 7 -17.30 -7.86 14.98
C LYS A 7 -16.62 -8.47 16.21
N TYR A 8 -17.36 -9.26 16.97
CA TYR A 8 -16.83 -10.11 18.04
C TYR A 8 -16.53 -11.49 17.46
N GLU A 9 -15.27 -11.94 17.52
CA GLU A 9 -14.93 -13.36 17.36
C GLU A 9 -14.57 -13.92 18.74
N GLY A 10 -15.47 -14.72 19.29
CA GLY A 10 -15.32 -15.42 20.57
C GLY A 10 -15.98 -16.79 20.49
N LEU A 11 -15.21 -17.80 20.86
CA LEU A 11 -15.44 -19.24 20.67
C LEU A 11 -16.78 -19.78 21.24
N ARG A 12 -17.37 -20.74 20.52
CA ARG A 12 -18.56 -21.52 20.91
C ARG A 12 -18.33 -22.36 22.17
N GLY A 13 -19.35 -22.41 23.03
CA GLY A 13 -19.66 -23.62 23.81
C GLY A 13 -20.43 -23.38 25.10
N SER A 14 -21.76 -23.55 25.07
CA SER A 14 -22.56 -24.32 26.05
C SER A 14 -23.95 -23.71 26.27
N THR A 15 -24.93 -24.60 26.30
CA THR A 15 -26.36 -24.39 26.10
C THR A 15 -27.16 -24.35 27.41
N ARG A 16 -28.09 -23.37 27.52
CA ARG A 16 -29.54 -23.46 27.86
C ARG A 16 -30.05 -22.34 28.81
N PRO A 17 -31.34 -21.97 28.71
CA PRO A 17 -31.86 -20.66 29.12
C PRO A 17 -32.80 -20.70 30.35
N ALA A 18 -33.07 -19.54 30.99
CA ALA A 18 -34.39 -19.13 31.50
C ALA A 18 -34.38 -17.79 32.27
N ASN A 19 -35.33 -16.92 31.91
CA ASN A 19 -36.15 -16.03 32.75
C ASN A 19 -35.54 -14.86 33.59
N ALA A 20 -35.77 -13.66 33.04
CA ALA A 20 -36.51 -12.52 33.61
C ALA A 20 -35.94 -11.70 34.81
N PRO A 21 -36.28 -10.38 34.89
CA PRO A 21 -35.44 -9.35 35.52
C PRO A 21 -35.98 -8.90 36.88
N ARG A 22 -35.11 -8.56 37.85
CA ARG A 22 -35.52 -7.80 39.04
C ARG A 22 -34.41 -6.90 39.62
N SER A 23 -34.71 -5.60 39.57
CA SER A 23 -34.57 -4.57 40.62
C SER A 23 -33.23 -4.33 41.34
N PHE A 24 -32.78 -3.07 41.23
CA PHE A 24 -31.96 -2.36 42.21
C PHE A 24 -32.47 -2.53 43.65
N PRO A 25 -31.57 -2.44 44.65
CA PRO A 25 -31.83 -1.48 45.71
C PRO A 25 -30.62 -0.59 46.02
N PHE A 26 -30.96 0.62 46.43
CA PHE A 26 -30.08 1.67 46.93
C PHE A 26 -29.80 1.49 48.45
N PHE A 27 -28.62 1.97 48.84
CA PHE A 27 -28.11 2.35 50.17
C PHE A 27 -27.76 1.29 51.23
N GLY A 28 -26.46 1.27 51.55
CA GLY A 28 -25.92 0.92 52.87
C GLY A 28 -24.53 1.54 53.02
N LYS A 29 -24.42 2.59 53.83
CA LYS A 29 -23.16 3.22 54.26
C LYS A 29 -22.37 2.26 55.18
N ASP A 30 -21.06 2.51 55.20
CA ASP A 30 -20.06 2.05 56.16
C ASP A 30 -19.47 0.65 56.01
N ARG A 31 -18.38 0.59 55.24
CA ARG A 31 -17.12 0.00 55.74
C ARG A 31 -15.95 0.48 54.88
N ALA A 32 -15.10 1.31 55.47
CA ALA A 32 -13.76 1.55 54.99
C ALA A 32 -12.96 0.25 55.10
N VAL A 33 -12.77 -0.42 53.97
CA VAL A 33 -11.72 -1.41 53.77
C VAL A 33 -10.88 -0.86 52.64
N GLY A 34 -9.59 -0.65 52.90
CA GLY A 34 -8.65 -0.05 51.95
C GLY A 34 -8.65 -0.81 50.62
N ALA A 35 -9.39 -0.28 49.65
CA ALA A 35 -9.21 -0.63 48.26
C ALA A 35 -7.88 0.00 47.84
N ARG A 36 -6.90 -0.85 47.51
CA ARG A 36 -5.73 -0.40 46.75
C ARG A 36 -6.26 0.38 45.55
N LEU A 37 -5.88 1.65 45.45
CA LEU A 37 -6.03 2.41 44.21
C LEU A 37 -5.39 1.55 43.11
N PRO A 38 -6.07 1.29 41.98
CA PRO A 38 -5.41 0.65 40.85
C PRO A 38 -4.22 1.51 40.45
N ASP A 39 -3.05 0.89 40.28
CA ASP A 39 -1.87 1.55 39.77
C ASP A 39 -2.23 2.32 38.49
N PRO A 40 -1.88 3.61 38.37
CA PRO A 40 -2.23 4.44 37.21
C PRO A 40 -1.54 4.00 35.91
N LEU A 41 -0.74 2.92 35.96
CA LEU A 41 0.06 2.40 34.86
C LEU A 41 -0.57 1.20 34.13
N HIS A 42 -1.71 0.70 34.63
CA HIS A 42 -2.40 -0.42 33.99
C HIS A 42 -3.86 -0.05 33.72
N GLY A 43 -4.13 0.40 32.50
CA GLY A 43 -5.49 0.46 31.97
C GLY A 43 -6.16 -0.93 32.02
N PRO A 44 -7.50 -1.00 31.96
CA PRO A 44 -8.21 -2.27 32.02
C PRO A 44 -7.68 -3.22 30.92
N ASP A 45 -7.33 -4.44 31.31
CA ASP A 45 -6.95 -5.49 30.36
C ASP A 45 -8.19 -5.92 29.58
N THR A 46 -8.41 -5.28 28.44
CA THR A 46 -9.56 -5.53 27.58
C THR A 46 -9.36 -6.76 26.69
N GLY A 47 -8.14 -7.31 26.61
CA GLY A 47 -7.77 -8.31 25.62
C GLY A 47 -7.82 -7.81 24.17
N LEU A 48 -8.17 -6.55 23.92
CA LEU A 48 -8.30 -5.97 22.59
C LEU A 48 -6.92 -5.82 21.96
N ARG A 49 -6.65 -6.56 20.88
CA ARG A 49 -5.36 -6.55 20.17
C ARG A 49 -5.36 -5.70 18.90
N THR A 50 -6.51 -5.61 18.23
CA THR A 50 -6.65 -4.90 16.96
C THR A 50 -7.84 -3.96 17.04
N LEU A 51 -7.65 -2.72 16.60
CA LEU A 51 -8.69 -1.72 16.52
C LEU A 51 -8.64 -1.04 15.14
N GLU A 52 -9.76 -1.06 14.43
CA GLU A 52 -9.95 -0.32 13.19
C GLU A 52 -11.05 0.74 13.37
N LEU A 53 -10.74 1.97 12.97
CA LEU A 53 -11.60 3.14 13.07
C LEU A 53 -11.68 3.78 11.69
N THR A 54 -12.85 3.73 11.08
CA THR A 54 -13.08 4.26 9.72
C THR A 54 -14.20 5.28 9.75
N GLU A 55 -13.90 6.52 9.36
CA GLU A 55 -14.83 7.66 9.31
C GLU A 55 -15.54 7.95 10.64
N ILE A 56 -14.81 7.80 11.75
CA ILE A 56 -15.29 8.11 13.11
C ILE A 56 -14.65 9.41 13.58
N GLU A 57 -15.45 10.29 14.20
CA GLU A 57 -14.95 11.48 14.89
C GLU A 57 -14.18 11.07 16.15
N LEU A 58 -12.89 11.41 16.21
CA LEU A 58 -12.00 11.01 17.31
C LEU A 58 -11.74 12.20 18.23
N GLY A 59 -12.41 12.23 19.38
CA GLY A 59 -12.09 13.18 20.46
C GLY A 59 -10.87 12.77 21.28
N GLU A 60 -10.25 13.74 21.96
CA GLU A 60 -9.08 13.54 22.83
C GLU A 60 -9.28 12.39 23.84
N ARG A 61 -10.44 12.34 24.50
CA ARG A 61 -10.75 11.29 25.48
C ARG A 61 -10.69 9.89 24.88
N THR A 62 -11.18 9.72 23.66
CA THR A 62 -11.18 8.44 22.94
C THR A 62 -9.74 8.04 22.59
N LEU A 63 -8.94 8.96 22.09
CA LEU A 63 -7.55 8.71 21.73
C LEU A 63 -6.69 8.37 22.96
N ASN A 64 -6.89 9.07 24.08
CA ASN A 64 -6.21 8.76 25.34
C ASN A 64 -6.61 7.38 25.89
N ALA A 65 -7.87 6.97 25.74
CA ALA A 65 -8.32 5.63 26.12
C ALA A 65 -7.67 4.54 25.24
N ILE A 66 -7.55 4.79 23.93
CA ILE A 66 -6.85 3.90 22.99
C ILE A 66 -5.37 3.79 23.36
N ALA A 67 -4.70 4.92 23.62
CA ALA A 67 -3.29 4.97 24.02
C ALA A 67 -3.03 4.26 25.36
N SER A 68 -4.01 4.27 26.27
CA SER A 68 -3.94 3.58 27.56
C SER A 68 -4.29 2.09 27.48
N CYS A 69 -4.69 1.59 26.31
CA CYS A 69 -5.04 0.19 26.10
C CYS A 69 -3.75 -0.67 25.96
N GLY A 70 -3.26 -1.20 27.08
CA GLY A 70 -1.99 -1.95 27.11
C GLY A 70 -1.98 -3.26 26.30
N SER A 71 -3.14 -3.81 25.93
CA SER A 71 -3.25 -5.01 25.09
C SER A 71 -3.17 -4.72 23.59
N LEU A 72 -3.37 -3.47 23.18
CA LEU A 72 -3.50 -3.09 21.77
C LEU A 72 -2.16 -3.20 21.04
N ARG A 73 -2.16 -3.94 19.93
CA ARG A 73 -0.98 -4.19 19.08
C ARG A 73 -1.13 -3.57 17.69
N SER A 74 -2.34 -3.52 17.16
CA SER A 74 -2.63 -3.01 15.83
C SER A 74 -3.69 -1.91 15.88
N LEU A 75 -3.38 -0.74 15.35
CA LEU A 75 -4.30 0.38 15.24
C LEU A 75 -4.40 0.84 13.79
N ARG A 76 -5.62 0.85 13.25
CA ARG A 76 -5.92 1.39 11.92
C ARG A 76 -6.92 2.52 12.04
N VAL A 77 -6.58 3.68 11.49
CA VAL A 77 -7.41 4.90 11.48
C VAL A 77 -7.52 5.37 10.04
N VAL A 78 -8.76 5.47 9.53
CA VAL A 78 -9.07 5.86 8.16
C VAL A 78 -10.10 6.98 8.18
N LEU A 79 -9.68 8.23 7.90
CA LEU A 79 -10.55 9.41 7.90
C LEU A 79 -10.56 10.04 6.51
N LEU A 80 -11.49 9.58 5.66
CA LEU A 80 -11.53 9.94 4.23
C LEU A 80 -12.47 11.12 3.93
N ASN A 81 -13.48 11.34 4.78
CA ASN A 81 -14.49 12.38 4.60
C ASN A 81 -14.30 13.55 5.58
N PRO A 82 -14.57 14.79 5.16
CA PRO A 82 -14.57 15.97 6.02
C PRO A 82 -15.85 16.01 6.85
N VAL A 83 -15.98 15.10 7.83
CA VAL A 83 -17.04 15.21 8.83
C VAL A 83 -16.38 15.42 10.18
N ALA A 84 -16.62 16.61 10.72
CA ALA A 84 -16.24 17.10 12.03
C ALA A 84 -14.79 17.61 12.18
N SER A 85 -14.73 18.94 12.19
CA SER A 85 -13.78 19.79 12.90
C SER A 85 -13.02 19.11 14.04
N PHE A 86 -11.78 18.73 13.78
CA PHE A 86 -10.79 18.68 14.86
C PHE A 86 -10.58 20.12 15.34
N SER A 87 -10.82 20.38 16.63
CA SER A 87 -10.61 21.69 17.24
C SER A 87 -9.16 22.13 17.04
N GLY A 88 -8.93 23.27 16.39
CA GLY A 88 -7.61 23.87 16.17
C GLY A 88 -6.92 24.41 17.44
N GLU A 89 -7.27 23.89 18.61
CA GLU A 89 -6.62 24.23 19.86
C GLU A 89 -5.33 23.44 19.99
N ARG A 90 -4.20 24.16 19.94
CA ARG A 90 -2.87 23.63 20.27
C ARG A 90 -2.85 23.21 21.73
N LEU A 91 -2.92 21.90 21.96
CA LEU A 91 -2.77 21.31 23.28
C LEU A 91 -1.31 20.91 23.53
N PRO A 92 -0.78 21.07 24.76
CA PRO A 92 0.59 20.72 25.07
C PRO A 92 0.81 19.21 24.87
N LEU A 93 1.94 18.84 24.24
CA LEU A 93 2.40 17.45 24.15
C LEU A 93 2.41 16.84 25.56
N LYS A 94 1.41 16.02 25.89
CA LYS A 94 1.52 15.10 27.02
C LYS A 94 2.42 13.96 26.58
N ILE A 95 3.43 13.72 27.41
CA ILE A 95 4.45 12.67 27.32
C ILE A 95 3.79 11.34 26.91
N PRO A 96 4.38 10.59 25.96
CA PRO A 96 3.79 9.37 25.43
C PRO A 96 3.52 8.36 26.54
N THR A 97 2.28 7.90 26.64
CA THR A 97 1.95 6.67 27.36
C THR A 97 2.68 5.52 26.64
N PRO A 98 3.39 4.62 27.35
CA PRO A 98 4.10 3.51 26.72
C PRO A 98 3.10 2.60 25.99
N SER A 99 2.98 2.82 24.69
CA SER A 99 2.11 2.05 23.81
C SER A 99 2.78 0.74 23.42
N GLN A 100 1.97 -0.31 23.39
CA GLN A 100 2.37 -1.67 23.01
C GLN A 100 2.13 -1.95 21.52
N ILE A 101 1.74 -0.92 20.76
CA ILE A 101 1.44 -0.99 19.34
C ILE A 101 2.69 -1.39 18.55
N THR A 102 2.51 -2.38 17.67
CA THR A 102 3.50 -2.88 16.73
C THR A 102 3.13 -2.58 15.28
N SER A 103 1.85 -2.33 14.98
CA SER A 103 1.36 -1.96 13.66
C SER A 103 0.42 -0.75 13.73
N LEU A 104 0.73 0.30 12.98
CA LEU A 104 -0.03 1.55 12.93
C LEU A 104 -0.32 1.93 11.49
N SER A 105 -1.60 2.10 11.15
CA SER A 105 -2.01 2.62 9.85
C SER A 105 -2.87 3.86 10.04
N ILE A 106 -2.39 5.02 9.66
CA ILE A 106 -3.15 6.27 9.66
C ILE A 106 -3.31 6.73 8.21
N ARG A 107 -4.56 6.83 7.75
CA ARG A 107 -4.91 7.34 6.42
C ARG A 107 -5.92 8.46 6.57
N VAL A 108 -5.48 9.68 6.28
CA VAL A 108 -6.28 10.90 6.44
C VAL A 108 -6.15 11.75 5.19
N ASN A 109 -7.28 12.21 4.65
CA ASN A 109 -7.30 13.13 3.50
C ASN A 109 -7.12 14.61 3.92
N HIS A 110 -6.77 14.86 5.19
CA HIS A 110 -6.67 16.17 5.84
C HIS A 110 -5.56 16.15 6.91
N TYR A 111 -5.46 17.23 7.71
CA TYR A 111 -4.42 17.42 8.72
C TYR A 111 -4.25 16.22 9.66
N LEU A 112 -3.00 15.77 9.82
CA LEU A 112 -2.64 14.86 10.90
C LEU A 112 -2.73 15.64 12.21
N THR A 113 -3.63 15.25 13.11
CA THR A 113 -3.73 15.92 14.41
C THR A 113 -2.60 15.48 15.34
N LEU A 114 -2.12 16.40 16.19
CA LEU A 114 -1.12 16.11 17.24
C LEU A 114 -1.50 14.89 18.10
N HIS A 115 -2.79 14.61 18.27
CA HIS A 115 -3.29 13.46 19.02
C HIS A 115 -3.05 12.11 18.33
N LEU A 116 -2.93 12.07 17.00
CA LEU A 116 -2.56 10.86 16.27
C LEU A 116 -1.04 10.66 16.26
N ILE A 117 -0.27 11.74 16.37
CA ILE A 117 1.19 11.72 16.44
C ILE A 117 1.68 10.99 17.69
N GLN A 118 0.93 11.00 18.81
CA GLN A 118 1.36 10.28 20.02
C GLN A 118 1.59 8.77 19.79
N PHE A 119 0.87 8.16 18.83
CA PHE A 119 1.03 6.74 18.50
C PHE A 119 2.30 6.46 17.68
N LEU A 120 2.87 7.49 17.04
CA LEU A 120 4.16 7.42 16.36
C LEU A 120 5.31 7.20 17.36
N HIS A 121 5.13 7.54 18.64
CA HIS A 121 6.17 7.30 19.66
C HIS A 121 6.13 5.89 20.28
N ALA A 122 5.43 4.93 19.66
CA ALA A 122 5.44 3.54 20.10
C ALA A 122 6.81 2.90 19.80
N GLY A 123 7.66 2.71 20.82
CA GLY A 123 9.02 2.16 20.64
C GLY A 123 9.10 0.75 20.06
N ASN A 124 7.99 -0.01 20.10
CA ASN A 124 7.86 -1.35 19.52
C ASN A 124 7.24 -1.34 18.11
N LEU A 125 7.03 -0.17 17.49
CA LEU A 125 6.41 -0.08 16.18
C LEU A 125 7.29 -0.76 15.12
N GLN A 126 6.72 -1.74 14.42
CA GLN A 126 7.38 -2.53 13.37
C GLN A 126 6.82 -2.21 11.98
N ASP A 127 5.53 -1.87 11.91
CA ASP A 127 4.81 -1.56 10.67
C ASP A 127 4.11 -0.20 10.79
N LEU A 128 4.42 0.70 9.86
CA LEU A 128 3.83 2.03 9.76
C LEU A 128 3.25 2.26 8.37
N THR A 129 1.96 2.56 8.29
CA THR A 129 1.37 3.22 7.13
C THR A 129 0.94 4.64 7.53
N LEU A 130 1.49 5.66 6.87
CA LEU A 130 1.12 7.05 7.10
C LEU A 130 0.77 7.73 5.78
N HIS A 131 -0.53 7.83 5.49
CA HIS A 131 -1.03 8.58 4.35
C HIS A 131 -1.74 9.83 4.87
N ALA A 132 -1.01 10.92 5.01
CA ALA A 132 -1.55 12.18 5.51
C ALA A 132 -1.17 13.33 4.58
N LEU A 133 -2.14 14.13 4.16
CA LEU A 133 -1.90 15.35 3.43
C LEU A 133 -1.79 16.48 4.45
N SER A 134 -0.61 17.09 4.61
CA SER A 134 -0.48 18.34 5.40
C SER A 134 -0.48 19.54 4.45
N PRO A 135 -1.59 20.29 4.33
CA PRO A 135 -1.58 21.54 3.58
C PRO A 135 -1.21 22.77 4.43
N ASP A 136 -1.04 22.64 5.75
CA ASP A 136 -0.68 23.77 6.61
C ASP A 136 0.83 23.78 6.87
N MET A 137 1.49 24.88 6.52
CA MET A 137 2.93 25.11 6.69
C MET A 137 3.40 25.12 8.16
N ASN A 138 2.48 25.10 9.12
CA ASN A 138 2.77 25.43 10.51
C ASN A 138 3.01 24.25 11.45
N GLU A 139 2.66 23.02 11.06
CA GLU A 139 2.94 21.81 11.84
C GLU A 139 3.37 20.69 10.90
N ASP A 140 4.69 20.53 10.76
CA ASP A 140 5.30 19.47 9.96
C ASP A 140 5.22 18.14 10.74
N PRO A 141 4.37 17.17 10.32
CA PRO A 141 4.30 15.87 10.99
C PRO A 141 5.65 15.13 10.92
N TRP A 142 6.48 15.44 9.93
CA TRP A 142 7.78 14.84 9.72
C TRP A 142 8.82 15.29 10.76
N SER A 143 8.63 16.44 11.41
CA SER A 143 9.49 16.92 12.50
C SER A 143 9.51 16.01 13.73
N HIS A 144 8.51 15.13 13.87
CA HIS A 144 8.44 14.13 14.93
C HIS A 144 9.24 12.86 14.64
N PHE A 145 9.70 12.67 13.41
CA PHE A 145 10.49 11.52 13.00
C PHE A 145 11.99 11.84 13.16
N ILE A 146 12.42 12.03 14.40
CA ILE A 146 13.82 12.31 14.73
C ILE A 146 14.62 11.00 14.66
N ASP A 147 15.91 11.09 14.32
CA ASP A 147 16.85 9.98 14.33
C ASP A 147 16.69 9.08 15.57
N GLY A 148 16.48 7.79 15.34
CA GLY A 148 16.33 6.79 16.40
C GLY A 148 14.93 6.61 16.99
N SER A 149 13.93 7.41 16.56
CA SER A 149 12.55 7.33 17.07
C SER A 149 11.86 5.98 16.82
N PHE A 150 12.33 5.20 15.82
CA PHE A 150 11.75 3.93 15.43
C PHE A 150 12.77 2.82 15.25
N SER A 151 13.53 2.52 16.31
CA SER A 151 14.55 1.46 16.28
C SER A 151 13.99 0.08 15.90
N SER A 152 12.71 -0.20 16.12
CA SER A 152 12.05 -1.48 15.81
C SER A 152 11.40 -1.53 14.41
N LEU A 153 11.35 -0.42 13.68
CA LEU A 153 10.57 -0.31 12.45
C LEU A 153 11.22 -1.10 11.32
N LYS A 154 10.41 -1.98 10.71
CA LYS A 154 10.80 -2.84 9.59
C LYS A 154 10.12 -2.43 8.30
N TYR A 155 8.88 -1.94 8.38
CA TYR A 155 8.05 -1.64 7.22
C TYR A 155 7.45 -0.24 7.33
N ALA A 156 7.58 0.55 6.27
CA ALA A 156 6.96 1.87 6.18
C ALA A 156 6.33 2.10 4.80
N ASP A 157 5.05 2.47 4.76
CA ASP A 157 4.32 3.00 3.58
C ASP A 157 3.87 4.42 3.86
N ILE A 158 4.54 5.39 3.23
CA ILE A 158 4.28 6.81 3.43
C ILE A 158 3.73 7.45 2.15
N PHE A 159 2.74 8.32 2.32
CA PHE A 159 2.30 9.26 1.30
C PHE A 159 2.72 10.66 1.75
N VAL A 160 3.58 11.32 0.99
CA VAL A 160 4.28 12.53 1.40
C VAL A 160 4.17 13.61 0.33
N GLN A 161 4.01 14.87 0.74
CA GLN A 161 4.01 16.01 -0.19
C GLN A 161 5.41 16.24 -0.76
N PRO A 162 5.54 16.80 -1.98
CA PRO A 162 6.83 17.09 -2.61
C PRO A 162 7.85 17.83 -1.72
N CYS A 163 7.39 18.84 -0.97
CA CYS A 163 8.23 19.66 -0.10
C CYS A 163 8.86 18.88 1.07
N ASP A 164 8.22 17.80 1.50
CA ASP A 164 8.58 17.07 2.71
C ASP A 164 9.41 15.81 2.44
N VAL A 165 9.62 15.48 1.15
CA VAL A 165 10.34 14.26 0.75
C VAL A 165 11.74 14.22 1.36
N SER A 166 12.44 15.36 1.47
CA SER A 166 13.78 15.40 2.06
C SER A 166 13.78 14.97 3.53
N THR A 167 12.85 15.53 4.31
CA THR A 167 12.69 15.22 5.73
C THR A 167 12.29 13.76 5.90
N ALA A 168 11.34 13.26 5.11
CA ALA A 168 10.93 11.87 5.17
C ALA A 168 12.08 10.92 4.83
N LEU A 169 12.84 11.18 3.76
CA LEU A 169 13.98 10.34 3.37
C LEU A 169 15.07 10.31 4.44
N THR A 170 15.35 11.45 5.08
CA THR A 170 16.34 11.53 6.17
C THR A 170 15.86 10.72 7.38
N SER A 171 14.61 10.93 7.76
CA SER A 171 13.99 10.30 8.92
C SER A 171 13.93 8.78 8.80
N PHE A 172 13.41 8.26 7.68
CA PHE A 172 13.30 6.81 7.46
C PHE A 172 14.62 6.18 7.02
N GLY A 173 15.48 6.95 6.35
CA GLY A 173 16.79 6.49 5.89
C GLY A 173 17.74 6.12 7.01
N ALA A 174 17.66 6.82 8.14
CA ALA A 174 18.43 6.56 9.34
C ALA A 174 17.95 5.34 10.15
N MET A 175 16.79 4.75 9.80
CA MET A 175 16.21 3.65 10.58
C MET A 175 17.01 2.36 10.39
N PRO A 176 17.59 1.79 11.46
CA PRO A 176 18.60 0.74 11.34
C PRO A 176 18.04 -0.61 10.90
N ASN A 177 16.73 -0.83 11.04
CA ASN A 177 16.06 -2.11 10.79
C ASN A 177 15.02 -2.04 9.66
N LEU A 178 14.97 -0.94 8.91
CA LEU A 178 14.00 -0.76 7.84
C LEU A 178 14.34 -1.69 6.66
N GLU A 179 13.45 -2.64 6.40
CA GLU A 179 13.58 -3.69 5.38
C GLU A 179 12.70 -3.40 4.16
N ARG A 180 11.49 -2.84 4.37
CA ARG A 180 10.57 -2.42 3.30
C ARG A 180 10.23 -0.95 3.43
N PHE A 181 10.41 -0.20 2.34
CA PHE A 181 10.08 1.21 2.30
C PHE A 181 9.29 1.53 1.05
N LYS A 182 8.09 2.10 1.24
CA LYS A 182 7.22 2.59 0.18
C LYS A 182 7.01 4.07 0.39
N ILE A 183 7.50 4.86 -0.56
CA ILE A 183 7.30 6.30 -0.59
C ILE A 183 6.46 6.67 -1.81
N ARG A 184 5.32 7.31 -1.56
CA ARG A 184 4.40 7.80 -2.57
C ARG A 184 4.35 9.31 -2.50
N VAL A 185 4.48 9.95 -3.64
CA VAL A 185 4.38 11.41 -3.76
C VAL A 185 3.18 11.69 -4.68
N PRO A 186 2.28 12.63 -4.35
CA PRO A 186 1.18 12.98 -5.23
C PRO A 186 1.73 13.40 -6.59
N SER A 187 1.44 12.59 -7.61
CA SER A 187 1.77 12.87 -9.00
C SER A 187 0.75 13.88 -9.56
N PHE A 188 0.79 15.13 -9.10
CA PHE A 188 0.32 16.21 -9.95
C PHE A 188 1.38 16.35 -11.03
N ALA A 189 1.03 15.90 -12.23
CA ALA A 189 1.91 15.62 -13.36
C ALA A 189 2.63 16.86 -13.93
N THR A 190 3.52 17.49 -13.15
CA THR A 190 4.36 18.58 -13.62
C THR A 190 5.80 18.10 -13.76
N TYR A 191 6.39 18.41 -14.91
CA TYR A 191 7.77 18.06 -15.31
C TYR A 191 8.85 18.47 -14.30
N GLU A 192 8.54 19.41 -13.42
CA GLU A 192 9.43 19.96 -12.40
C GLU A 192 9.61 19.02 -11.20
N LEU A 193 8.60 18.20 -10.89
CA LEU A 193 8.60 17.40 -9.66
C LEU A 193 9.72 16.36 -9.63
N ASP A 194 9.94 15.59 -10.70
CA ASP A 194 10.99 14.56 -10.72
C ASP A 194 12.41 15.12 -10.59
N ASN A 195 12.67 16.31 -11.15
CA ASN A 195 13.96 16.97 -11.00
C ASN A 195 14.15 17.49 -9.56
N VAL A 196 13.10 18.03 -8.94
CA VAL A 196 13.11 18.41 -7.52
C VAL A 196 13.37 17.18 -6.65
N LEU A 197 12.66 16.07 -6.90
CA LEU A 197 12.86 14.81 -6.17
C LEU A 197 14.28 14.28 -6.31
N PHE A 198 14.86 14.34 -7.51
CA PHE A 198 16.26 13.95 -7.74
C PHE A 198 17.23 14.76 -6.88
N HIS A 199 17.12 16.09 -6.89
CA HIS A 199 18.01 16.97 -6.12
C HIS A 199 17.81 16.78 -4.60
N VAL A 200 16.57 16.65 -4.15
CA VAL A 200 16.25 16.35 -2.75
C VAL A 200 16.85 15.02 -2.32
N GLY A 201 16.75 13.98 -3.15
CA GLY A 201 17.27 12.68 -2.83
C GLY A 201 18.80 12.61 -2.84
N THR A 202 19.51 13.38 -3.68
CA THR A 202 20.98 13.33 -3.71
C THR A 202 21.63 13.60 -2.35
N LEU A 203 21.02 14.44 -1.49
CA LEU A 203 21.47 14.71 -0.13
C LEU A 203 21.33 13.49 0.81
N ALA A 204 20.34 12.62 0.58
CA ALA A 204 20.12 11.41 1.37
C ALA A 204 21.14 10.31 1.05
N ARG A 205 21.62 10.25 -0.19
CA ARG A 205 22.60 9.24 -0.64
C ARG A 205 23.94 9.36 0.08
N GLU A 206 24.43 10.58 0.28
CA GLU A 206 25.73 10.83 0.91
C GLU A 206 25.81 10.36 2.38
N GLN A 207 24.67 10.09 3.01
CA GLN A 207 24.58 9.70 4.42
C GLN A 207 24.59 8.17 4.63
N GLY A 208 24.58 7.37 3.56
CA GLY A 208 24.62 5.90 3.64
C GLY A 208 23.37 5.30 4.31
N PHE A 209 22.21 5.88 4.03
CA PHE A 209 20.89 5.47 4.50
C PHE A 209 20.40 4.16 3.85
N PHE A 210 19.35 3.55 4.43
CA PHE A 210 18.66 2.37 3.88
C PHE A 210 19.52 1.10 3.72
N ARG A 211 20.52 0.89 4.60
CA ARG A 211 21.49 -0.21 4.49
C ARG A 211 20.89 -1.63 4.50
N ARG A 212 19.73 -1.81 5.14
CA ARG A 212 19.03 -3.11 5.26
C ARG A 212 17.83 -3.23 4.34
N LEU A 213 17.62 -2.24 3.47
CA LEU A 213 16.46 -2.20 2.60
C LEU A 213 16.54 -3.33 1.56
N VAL A 214 15.48 -4.14 1.49
CA VAL A 214 15.35 -5.27 0.56
C VAL A 214 14.17 -5.09 -0.40
N ASP A 215 13.17 -4.30 -0.02
CA ASP A 215 11.96 -4.04 -0.80
C ASP A 215 11.66 -2.54 -0.84
N LEU A 216 11.73 -1.95 -2.03
CA LEU A 216 11.55 -0.52 -2.25
C LEU A 216 10.38 -0.26 -3.20
N THR A 217 9.48 0.65 -2.83
CA THR A 217 8.59 1.32 -3.78
C THR A 217 8.88 2.81 -3.80
N CYS A 218 9.19 3.37 -4.96
CA CYS A 218 9.41 4.82 -5.09
C CYS A 218 9.00 5.37 -6.46
N PRO A 219 8.75 6.69 -6.57
CA PRO A 219 8.62 7.35 -7.86
C PRO A 219 9.95 7.37 -8.63
N PRO A 220 9.93 7.59 -9.96
CA PRO A 220 11.12 7.52 -10.81
C PRO A 220 12.21 8.51 -10.40
N GLY A 221 11.85 9.74 -10.01
CA GLY A 221 12.80 10.77 -9.57
C GLY A 221 13.69 10.37 -8.38
N LEU A 222 13.28 9.38 -7.58
CA LEU A 222 14.06 8.88 -6.44
C LEU A 222 14.91 7.64 -6.74
N LEU A 223 14.76 7.02 -7.92
CA LEU A 223 15.54 5.83 -8.31
C LEU A 223 17.06 6.05 -8.26
N PRO A 224 17.63 7.18 -8.77
CA PRO A 224 19.09 7.39 -8.77
C PRO A 224 19.70 7.46 -7.37
N VAL A 225 18.86 7.66 -6.36
CA VAL A 225 19.22 7.91 -4.97
C VAL A 225 19.06 6.64 -4.14
N LEU A 226 17.93 5.95 -4.26
CA LEU A 226 17.55 4.87 -3.35
C LEU A 226 18.00 3.47 -3.81
N VAL A 227 18.33 3.31 -5.10
CA VAL A 227 18.68 1.99 -5.68
C VAL A 227 20.19 1.71 -5.64
N GLY A 228 21.03 2.74 -5.58
CA GLY A 228 22.46 2.63 -5.86
C GLY A 228 23.30 1.83 -4.86
N GLU A 229 22.84 1.69 -3.61
CA GLU A 229 23.62 1.14 -2.49
C GLU A 229 22.86 0.11 -1.62
N ALA A 230 21.55 -0.07 -1.85
CA ALA A 230 20.75 -1.02 -1.11
C ALA A 230 20.83 -2.42 -1.76
N ASN A 231 20.86 -3.48 -0.94
CA ASN A 231 20.80 -4.86 -1.40
C ASN A 231 19.35 -5.27 -1.70
N LEU A 232 18.72 -4.56 -2.65
CA LEU A 232 17.33 -4.74 -3.01
C LEU A 232 17.14 -6.10 -3.70
N THR A 233 16.10 -6.82 -3.28
CA THR A 233 15.59 -8.02 -3.96
C THR A 233 14.29 -7.72 -4.69
N ARG A 234 13.53 -6.73 -4.23
CA ARG A 234 12.28 -6.26 -4.84
C ARG A 234 12.28 -4.76 -5.06
N LEU A 235 11.86 -4.35 -6.24
CA LEU A 235 11.69 -2.94 -6.61
C LEU A 235 10.32 -2.73 -7.25
N GLU A 236 9.55 -1.77 -6.76
CA GLU A 236 8.31 -1.29 -7.36
C GLU A 236 8.51 0.16 -7.81
N ILE A 237 8.24 0.41 -9.09
CA ILE A 237 8.39 1.73 -9.70
C ILE A 237 7.02 2.15 -10.23
N ALA A 238 6.48 3.24 -9.68
CA ALA A 238 5.36 3.91 -10.29
C ALA A 238 5.87 4.65 -11.54
N LEU A 239 5.50 4.19 -12.72
CA LEU A 239 5.90 4.77 -13.99
C LEU A 239 5.15 6.09 -14.19
N GLY A 240 5.95 7.16 -14.23
CA GLY A 240 5.57 8.46 -14.76
C GLY A 240 6.49 8.80 -15.94
N THR A 241 6.24 9.94 -16.58
CA THR A 241 6.78 10.39 -17.88
C THR A 241 8.31 10.47 -18.02
N LYS A 242 9.09 10.08 -17.02
CA LYS A 242 10.56 10.21 -16.96
C LYS A 242 11.30 8.98 -16.44
N LEU A 243 10.70 7.78 -16.51
CA LEU A 243 11.39 6.55 -16.10
C LEU A 243 12.76 6.42 -16.78
N PHE A 244 12.84 6.63 -18.10
CA PHE A 244 14.08 6.49 -18.86
C PHE A 244 15.17 7.45 -18.40
N GLU A 245 14.83 8.73 -18.24
CA GLU A 245 15.77 9.73 -17.72
C GLU A 245 16.26 9.35 -16.32
N ALA A 246 15.36 8.88 -15.45
CA ALA A 246 15.73 8.41 -14.12
C ALA A 246 16.68 7.20 -14.19
N LEU A 247 16.36 6.18 -14.99
CA LEU A 247 17.19 4.98 -15.18
C LEU A 247 18.56 5.29 -15.79
N GLN A 248 18.65 6.27 -16.69
CA GLN A 248 19.94 6.75 -17.22
C GLN A 248 20.81 7.36 -16.12
N ARG A 249 20.21 8.05 -15.15
CA ARG A 249 20.91 8.60 -13.97
C ARG A 249 21.29 7.52 -12.95
N VAL A 250 20.66 6.35 -12.97
CA VAL A 250 21.04 5.21 -12.12
C VAL A 250 22.36 4.61 -12.61
N ARG A 251 23.42 4.83 -11.84
CA ARG A 251 24.78 4.35 -12.12
C ARG A 251 25.00 2.88 -11.77
N THR A 252 24.43 2.46 -10.65
CA THR A 252 24.57 1.10 -10.09
C THR A 252 23.19 0.58 -9.72
N ILE A 253 22.93 -0.69 -10.04
CA ILE A 253 21.70 -1.38 -9.66
C ILE A 253 22.10 -2.64 -8.93
N SER A 254 21.40 -2.93 -7.83
CA SER A 254 21.62 -4.17 -7.09
C SER A 254 21.44 -5.37 -8.02
N PRO A 255 22.47 -6.23 -8.17
CA PRO A 255 22.35 -7.46 -8.96
C PRO A 255 21.41 -8.48 -8.29
N ALA A 256 21.04 -8.28 -7.02
CA ALA A 256 20.14 -9.15 -6.27
C ALA A 256 18.65 -8.92 -6.59
N ILE A 257 18.30 -7.89 -7.39
CA ILE A 257 16.91 -7.62 -7.76
C ILE A 257 16.38 -8.76 -8.63
N SER A 258 15.56 -9.61 -8.02
CA SER A 258 14.87 -10.72 -8.67
C SER A 258 13.40 -10.41 -8.94
N SER A 259 12.80 -9.48 -8.20
CA SER A 259 11.41 -9.04 -8.38
C SER A 259 11.32 -7.57 -8.77
N LEU A 260 10.63 -7.30 -9.88
CA LEU A 260 10.37 -5.96 -10.38
C LEU A 260 8.86 -5.78 -10.60
N VAL A 261 8.30 -4.73 -10.01
CA VAL A 261 6.93 -4.29 -10.24
C VAL A 261 6.98 -2.93 -10.95
N LEU A 262 6.36 -2.84 -12.11
CA LEU A 262 6.25 -1.60 -12.88
C LEU A 262 4.78 -1.21 -12.94
N THR A 263 4.42 -0.08 -12.35
CA THR A 263 3.05 0.44 -12.33
C THR A 263 2.92 1.56 -13.35
N VAL A 264 2.42 1.25 -14.55
CA VAL A 264 2.10 2.17 -15.62
C VAL A 264 0.79 2.90 -15.33
N HIS A 265 0.84 4.23 -15.33
CA HIS A 265 -0.36 5.06 -15.36
C HIS A 265 -0.76 5.35 -16.80
N ALA A 266 -1.88 4.75 -17.23
CA ALA A 266 -2.34 4.73 -18.62
C ALA A 266 -2.31 6.07 -19.36
N ARG A 267 -2.72 7.12 -18.66
CA ARG A 267 -2.86 8.47 -19.21
C ARG A 267 -1.55 9.25 -19.24
N LEU A 268 -0.55 8.81 -18.49
CA LEU A 268 0.75 9.48 -18.40
C LEU A 268 1.71 8.93 -19.45
N GLU A 269 1.71 7.62 -19.68
CA GLU A 269 2.64 6.99 -20.63
C GLU A 269 2.05 5.69 -21.19
N PRO A 270 1.54 5.70 -22.44
CA PRO A 270 1.12 4.47 -23.11
C PRO A 270 2.28 3.48 -23.21
N LEU A 271 2.01 2.18 -23.00
CA LEU A 271 3.05 1.14 -23.07
C LEU A 271 3.81 1.16 -24.40
N ALA A 272 3.11 1.45 -25.51
CA ALA A 272 3.70 1.59 -26.85
C ALA A 272 4.83 2.64 -26.93
N ARG A 273 4.82 3.65 -26.05
CA ARG A 273 5.87 4.68 -25.98
C ARG A 273 6.98 4.36 -24.99
N THR A 274 6.80 3.31 -24.18
CA THR A 274 7.78 2.83 -23.22
C THR A 274 8.64 1.77 -23.91
N ASP A 275 9.90 2.06 -24.21
CA ASP A 275 10.84 1.02 -24.65
C ASP A 275 11.28 0.15 -23.46
N LEU A 276 10.56 -0.95 -23.23
CA LEU A 276 10.88 -1.90 -22.17
C LEU A 276 12.32 -2.47 -22.27
N ARG A 277 12.98 -2.41 -23.44
CA ARG A 277 14.37 -2.90 -23.60
C ARG A 277 15.34 -2.12 -22.72
N GLU A 278 15.21 -0.80 -22.68
CA GLU A 278 16.10 0.04 -21.88
C GLU A 278 15.90 -0.22 -20.38
N VAL A 279 14.65 -0.50 -19.97
CA VAL A 279 14.31 -0.86 -18.60
C VAL A 279 14.95 -2.20 -18.24
N PHE A 280 14.71 -3.25 -19.02
CA PHE A 280 15.21 -4.58 -18.68
C PHE A 280 16.71 -4.75 -18.90
N TYR A 281 17.35 -3.92 -19.74
CA TYR A 281 18.81 -3.84 -19.81
C TYR A 281 19.43 -3.47 -18.46
N LYS A 282 18.74 -2.65 -17.67
CA LYS A 282 19.15 -2.25 -16.32
C LYS A 282 18.84 -3.32 -15.25
N PHE A 283 17.92 -4.24 -15.52
CA PHE A 283 17.49 -5.29 -14.57
C PHE A 283 17.56 -6.70 -15.20
N PRO A 284 18.73 -7.18 -15.65
CA PRO A 284 18.85 -8.44 -16.38
C PRO A 284 18.61 -9.69 -15.51
N GLY A 285 18.65 -9.55 -14.17
CA GLY A 285 18.46 -10.66 -13.21
C GLY A 285 17.02 -10.89 -12.76
N VAL A 286 16.05 -10.12 -13.27
CA VAL A 286 14.65 -10.23 -12.86
C VAL A 286 14.08 -11.58 -13.27
N SER A 287 13.51 -12.29 -12.30
CA SER A 287 12.78 -13.53 -12.50
C SER A 287 11.27 -13.33 -12.32
N ASN A 288 10.86 -12.34 -11.52
CA ASN A 288 9.46 -12.03 -11.24
C ASN A 288 9.13 -10.62 -11.72
N LEU A 289 8.31 -10.51 -12.77
CA LEU A 289 7.87 -9.22 -13.31
C LEU A 289 6.37 -9.03 -13.09
N ARG A 290 5.97 -7.89 -12.54
CA ARG A 290 4.57 -7.45 -12.51
C ARG A 290 4.40 -6.13 -13.26
N LEU A 291 3.57 -6.13 -14.29
CA LEU A 291 3.15 -4.93 -15.03
C LEU A 291 1.74 -4.56 -14.58
N GLN A 292 1.59 -3.45 -13.86
CA GLN A 292 0.28 -2.93 -13.49
C GLN A 292 -0.05 -1.74 -14.38
N TYR A 293 -1.21 -1.74 -15.01
CA TYR A 293 -1.71 -0.64 -15.81
C TYR A 293 -2.99 -0.12 -15.18
N CYS A 294 -2.96 1.12 -14.69
CA CYS A 294 -4.10 1.76 -14.03
C CYS A 294 -4.70 2.84 -14.92
N TYR A 295 -5.93 2.61 -15.40
CA TYR A 295 -6.69 3.61 -16.13
C TYR A 295 -7.67 4.34 -15.20
N TYR A 296 -7.46 5.64 -14.98
CA TYR A 296 -8.34 6.48 -14.16
C TYR A 296 -9.38 7.20 -15.03
N PHE A 297 -10.65 7.06 -14.68
CA PHE A 297 -11.75 7.59 -15.46
C PHE A 297 -12.62 8.53 -14.63
N HIS A 298 -12.79 9.78 -15.08
CA HIS A 298 -13.47 10.85 -14.33
C HIS A 298 -14.88 11.22 -14.85
N HIS A 299 -15.25 10.87 -16.09
CA HIS A 299 -16.53 11.26 -16.72
C HIS A 299 -17.12 10.14 -17.60
N PHE A 300 -18.35 9.70 -17.28
CA PHE A 300 -19.01 8.57 -17.94
C PHE A 300 -19.91 9.00 -19.12
N GLY A 301 -19.62 8.47 -20.31
CA GLY A 301 -20.45 8.52 -21.52
C GLY A 301 -20.14 7.29 -22.41
N GLU A 302 -21.09 6.82 -23.23
CA GLU A 302 -20.98 5.54 -23.96
C GLU A 302 -19.76 5.47 -24.91
N ASN A 303 -19.46 6.55 -25.64
CA ASN A 303 -18.28 6.64 -26.52
C ASN A 303 -16.96 6.43 -25.77
N ASN A 304 -16.92 6.79 -24.49
CA ASN A 304 -15.71 6.74 -23.68
C ASN A 304 -15.48 5.35 -23.06
N LEU A 305 -16.50 4.48 -23.03
CA LEU A 305 -16.35 3.10 -22.55
C LEU A 305 -15.65 2.23 -23.59
N GLN A 306 -16.00 2.45 -24.86
CA GLN A 306 -15.33 1.78 -25.98
C GLN A 306 -13.85 2.15 -26.03
N GLU A 307 -13.50 3.42 -25.81
CA GLU A 307 -12.10 3.87 -25.71
C GLU A 307 -11.32 3.11 -24.63
N VAL A 308 -11.91 2.90 -23.44
CA VAL A 308 -11.27 2.13 -22.35
C VAL A 308 -11.06 0.67 -22.73
N ILE A 309 -12.02 0.08 -23.44
CA ILE A 309 -11.92 -1.30 -23.94
C ILE A 309 -10.81 -1.40 -24.99
N ASP A 310 -10.80 -0.49 -25.95
CA ASP A 310 -9.79 -0.44 -27.03
C ASP A 310 -8.39 -0.24 -26.45
N GLU A 311 -8.24 0.61 -25.43
CA GLU A 311 -7.00 0.81 -24.69
C GLU A 311 -6.55 -0.48 -23.96
N GLY A 312 -7.47 -1.17 -23.30
CA GLY A 312 -7.19 -2.45 -22.64
C GLY A 312 -6.72 -3.52 -23.63
N GLN A 313 -7.39 -3.66 -24.77
CA GLN A 313 -7.00 -4.59 -25.83
C GLN A 313 -5.66 -4.22 -26.49
N THR A 314 -5.44 -2.92 -26.70
CA THR A 314 -4.19 -2.38 -27.23
C THR A 314 -3.04 -2.71 -26.28
N PHE A 315 -3.23 -2.56 -24.97
CA PHE A 315 -2.21 -2.86 -23.97
C PHE A 315 -1.70 -4.31 -24.05
N PHE A 316 -2.60 -5.30 -24.13
CA PHE A 316 -2.18 -6.71 -24.26
C PHE A 316 -1.53 -7.00 -25.62
N SER A 317 -2.00 -6.35 -26.69
CA SER A 317 -1.39 -6.46 -28.02
C SER A 317 0.04 -5.89 -28.05
N GLU A 318 0.24 -4.74 -27.41
CA GLU A 318 1.54 -4.08 -27.26
C GLU A 318 2.52 -4.91 -26.40
N LEU A 319 2.04 -5.58 -25.35
CA LEU A 319 2.87 -6.51 -24.58
C LEU A 319 3.45 -7.62 -25.47
N VAL A 320 2.64 -8.19 -26.36
CA VAL A 320 3.09 -9.22 -27.31
C VAL A 320 4.05 -8.64 -28.35
N ALA A 321 3.83 -7.40 -28.80
CA ALA A 321 4.73 -6.70 -29.71
C ALA A 321 6.10 -6.43 -29.07
N GLN A 322 6.12 -6.09 -27.78
CA GLN A 322 7.33 -5.83 -27.00
C GLN A 322 7.94 -7.08 -26.35
N ARG A 323 7.44 -8.28 -26.65
CA ARG A 323 7.90 -9.52 -26.00
C ARG A 323 9.42 -9.68 -26.04
N ASP A 324 10.08 -9.32 -27.15
CA ASP A 324 11.52 -9.50 -27.32
C ASP A 324 12.36 -8.69 -26.31
N SER A 325 11.75 -7.64 -25.76
CA SER A 325 12.32 -6.79 -24.73
C SER A 325 12.36 -7.44 -23.35
N LEU A 326 11.54 -8.47 -23.10
CA LEU A 326 11.47 -9.15 -21.81
C LEU A 326 12.76 -9.95 -21.51
N PRO A 327 13.16 -10.05 -20.23
CA PRO A 327 14.32 -10.83 -19.85
C PRO A 327 14.05 -12.33 -19.94
N ALA A 328 14.96 -13.10 -20.53
CA ALA A 328 14.82 -14.56 -20.67
C ALA A 328 14.84 -15.31 -19.32
N SER A 329 15.28 -14.63 -18.25
CA SER A 329 15.32 -15.14 -16.88
C SER A 329 13.95 -15.18 -16.19
N LEU A 330 12.90 -14.61 -16.79
CA LEU A 330 11.57 -14.60 -16.19
C LEU A 330 11.06 -16.02 -15.91
N THR A 331 10.70 -16.24 -14.66
CA THR A 331 9.96 -17.41 -14.17
C THR A 331 8.51 -17.03 -13.90
N HIS A 332 8.23 -15.83 -13.39
CA HIS A 332 6.87 -15.36 -13.16
C HIS A 332 6.60 -14.03 -13.89
N LEU A 333 5.45 -13.96 -14.55
CA LEU A 333 4.93 -12.75 -15.18
C LEU A 333 3.50 -12.49 -14.75
N SER A 334 3.24 -11.31 -14.20
CA SER A 334 1.90 -10.83 -13.86
C SER A 334 1.61 -9.55 -14.61
N VAL A 335 0.44 -9.48 -15.23
CA VAL A 335 -0.01 -8.36 -16.05
C VAL A 335 -1.41 -8.00 -15.56
N ASP A 336 -1.60 -6.75 -15.14
CA ASP A 336 -2.81 -6.32 -14.44
C ASP A 336 -3.32 -5.02 -15.06
N TRP A 337 -4.34 -5.11 -15.91
CA TRP A 337 -5.10 -3.99 -16.41
C TRP A 337 -6.28 -3.72 -15.48
N SER A 338 -6.25 -2.56 -14.81
CA SER A 338 -7.27 -2.15 -13.85
C SER A 338 -7.94 -0.85 -14.26
N LEU A 339 -9.28 -0.88 -14.31
CA LEU A 339 -10.11 0.30 -14.50
C LEU A 339 -10.52 0.89 -13.14
N ARG A 340 -10.12 2.13 -12.86
CA ARG A 340 -10.53 2.89 -11.67
C ARG A 340 -11.42 4.04 -12.07
N ILE A 341 -12.69 3.98 -11.67
CA ILE A 341 -13.65 5.02 -12.02
C ILE A 341 -13.94 5.90 -10.80
N VAL A 342 -13.57 7.17 -10.93
CA VAL A 342 -13.66 8.16 -9.85
C VAL A 342 -14.99 8.90 -9.97
N GLY A 343 -15.80 8.87 -8.91
CA GLY A 343 -17.03 9.66 -8.80
C GLY A 343 -18.33 8.98 -9.26
N LEU A 344 -18.33 7.67 -9.55
CA LEU A 344 -19.58 6.98 -9.84
C LEU A 344 -20.40 6.73 -8.58
N LYS A 345 -21.61 7.31 -8.53
CA LYS A 345 -22.68 6.92 -7.60
C LYS A 345 -23.48 5.70 -8.08
N LYS A 346 -23.33 5.32 -9.35
CA LYS A 346 -24.03 4.18 -9.98
C LYS A 346 -23.05 3.03 -10.11
N ARG A 347 -23.48 1.78 -9.92
CA ARG A 347 -22.67 0.63 -10.36
C ARG A 347 -22.87 0.53 -11.87
N ILE A 348 -21.80 0.50 -12.64
CA ILE A 348 -21.89 0.02 -14.02
C ILE A 348 -22.34 -1.43 -13.90
N SER A 349 -23.30 -1.88 -14.72
CA SER A 349 -23.53 -3.32 -14.82
C SER A 349 -22.32 -3.91 -15.53
N GLU A 350 -21.33 -4.32 -14.76
CA GLU A 350 -20.06 -4.91 -15.21
C GLU A 350 -20.27 -6.15 -16.11
N ALA A 351 -21.48 -6.71 -16.10
CA ALA A 351 -21.97 -7.76 -16.99
C ALA A 351 -22.03 -7.39 -18.49
N SER A 352 -21.82 -6.13 -18.90
CA SER A 352 -21.89 -5.71 -20.31
C SER A 352 -20.53 -5.40 -20.96
N LEU A 353 -19.42 -5.52 -20.24
CA LEU A 353 -18.10 -5.23 -20.80
C LEU A 353 -17.51 -6.47 -21.50
N PRO A 354 -16.98 -6.34 -22.72
CA PRO A 354 -16.27 -7.43 -23.38
C PRO A 354 -14.97 -7.78 -22.61
N PRO A 355 -14.40 -8.97 -22.86
CA PRO A 355 -13.10 -9.32 -22.32
C PRO A 355 -12.01 -8.41 -22.93
N MET A 356 -11.02 -8.05 -22.12
CA MET A 356 -9.90 -7.17 -22.54
C MET A 356 -8.85 -7.90 -23.37
N PHE A 357 -8.92 -9.22 -23.44
CA PHE A 357 -8.16 -10.05 -24.36
C PHE A 357 -9.01 -11.26 -24.77
N THR A 358 -8.87 -11.71 -26.02
CA THR A 358 -9.71 -12.77 -26.59
C THR A 358 -8.95 -14.06 -26.89
N ASN A 359 -7.61 -14.04 -26.89
CA ASN A 359 -6.76 -15.19 -27.19
C ASN A 359 -5.59 -15.32 -26.20
N PRO A 360 -5.86 -15.56 -24.90
CA PRO A 360 -4.81 -15.59 -23.88
C PRO A 360 -3.74 -16.66 -24.14
N ARG A 361 -4.09 -17.79 -24.77
CA ARG A 361 -3.12 -18.82 -25.14
C ARG A 361 -2.12 -18.33 -26.19
N GLN A 362 -2.56 -17.57 -27.19
CA GLN A 362 -1.63 -17.01 -28.19
C GLN A 362 -0.67 -16.00 -27.56
N ILE A 363 -1.15 -15.21 -26.61
CA ILE A 363 -0.31 -14.28 -25.82
C ILE A 363 0.72 -15.09 -25.03
N LEU A 364 0.30 -16.14 -24.32
CA LEU A 364 1.20 -17.02 -23.57
C LEU A 364 2.26 -17.67 -24.46
N ASP A 365 1.87 -18.26 -25.59
CA ASP A 365 2.81 -18.92 -26.50
C ASP A 365 3.84 -17.93 -27.05
N ALA A 366 3.42 -16.70 -27.36
CA ALA A 366 4.32 -15.62 -27.75
C ALA A 366 5.30 -15.26 -26.61
N LEU A 367 4.83 -15.16 -25.37
CA LEU A 367 5.67 -14.89 -24.20
C LEU A 367 6.68 -16.03 -23.95
N LEU A 368 6.24 -17.29 -24.03
CA LEU A 368 7.08 -18.48 -23.85
C LEU A 368 8.17 -18.59 -24.92
N SER A 369 7.92 -18.10 -26.14
CA SER A 369 8.94 -18.07 -27.20
C SER A 369 10.17 -17.24 -26.82
N ARG A 370 9.99 -16.19 -26.01
CA ARG A 370 11.08 -15.34 -25.50
C ARG A 370 11.56 -15.76 -24.11
N CYS A 371 10.63 -16.17 -23.26
CA CYS A 371 10.84 -16.48 -21.85
C CYS A 371 10.53 -17.97 -21.59
N PRO A 372 11.39 -18.90 -22.04
CA PRO A 372 11.11 -20.33 -21.98
C PRO A 372 11.10 -20.90 -20.56
N ARG A 373 11.54 -20.11 -19.57
CA ARG A 373 11.59 -20.47 -18.14
C ARG A 373 10.35 -20.07 -17.35
N LEU A 374 9.34 -19.47 -17.99
CA LEU A 374 8.11 -19.08 -17.28
C LEU A 374 7.45 -20.31 -16.62
N GLU A 375 7.24 -20.25 -15.32
CA GLU A 375 6.51 -21.25 -14.53
C GLU A 375 5.14 -20.73 -14.15
N ARG A 376 4.91 -19.40 -14.23
CA ARG A 376 3.64 -18.78 -13.90
C ARG A 376 3.39 -17.54 -14.77
N VAL A 377 2.21 -17.47 -15.34
CA VAL A 377 1.71 -16.29 -16.07
C VAL A 377 0.32 -15.93 -15.57
N TRP A 378 0.14 -14.66 -15.20
CA TRP A 378 -1.13 -14.12 -14.76
C TRP A 378 -1.49 -12.90 -15.60
N MET A 379 -2.67 -12.90 -16.21
CA MET A 379 -3.18 -11.79 -17.02
C MET A 379 -4.57 -11.42 -16.52
N ASN A 380 -4.66 -10.30 -15.80
CA ASN A 380 -5.92 -9.73 -15.33
C ASN A 380 -6.31 -8.55 -16.23
N GLY A 381 -7.47 -8.67 -16.88
CA GLY A 381 -8.08 -7.67 -17.74
C GLY A 381 -9.28 -6.97 -17.10
N THR A 382 -9.44 -6.98 -15.77
CA THR A 382 -10.65 -6.53 -15.04
C THR A 382 -11.89 -7.40 -15.28
N THR A 383 -12.26 -7.70 -16.53
CA THR A 383 -13.42 -8.51 -16.92
C THR A 383 -13.05 -9.91 -17.41
N SER A 384 -11.75 -10.16 -17.53
CA SER A 384 -11.15 -11.40 -18.01
C SER A 384 -9.94 -11.71 -17.15
N LEU A 385 -9.75 -12.98 -16.82
CA LEU A 385 -8.59 -13.45 -16.09
C LEU A 385 -8.06 -14.71 -16.75
N PHE A 386 -6.76 -14.75 -16.98
CA PHE A 386 -6.06 -15.93 -17.41
C PHE A 386 -4.91 -16.22 -16.45
N VAL A 387 -4.85 -17.47 -16.00
CA VAL A 387 -3.82 -17.98 -15.10
C VAL A 387 -3.23 -19.21 -15.75
N TRP A 388 -1.92 -19.25 -15.90
CA TRP A 388 -1.20 -20.43 -16.36
C TRP A 388 -0.06 -20.73 -15.41
N THR A 389 0.14 -22.01 -15.12
CA THR A 389 1.26 -22.50 -14.32
C THR A 389 1.89 -23.71 -14.99
N ARG A 390 3.18 -23.90 -14.74
CA ARG A 390 3.94 -25.06 -15.18
C ARG A 390 4.80 -25.56 -14.05
N SER A 391 4.62 -26.83 -13.71
CA SER A 391 5.41 -27.51 -12.69
C SER A 391 6.87 -27.65 -13.14
N ALA A 392 7.80 -27.25 -12.27
CA ALA A 392 9.22 -27.36 -12.52
C ALA A 392 9.72 -28.82 -12.49
N SER A 393 8.99 -29.75 -11.86
CA SER A 393 9.44 -31.14 -11.67
C SER A 393 9.08 -32.09 -12.80
N ASP A 394 7.89 -31.94 -13.39
CA ASP A 394 7.35 -32.86 -14.40
C ASP A 394 6.85 -32.14 -15.67
N GLY A 395 6.93 -30.80 -15.69
CA GLY A 395 6.49 -30.00 -16.83
C GLY A 395 4.97 -29.97 -17.03
N HIS A 396 4.19 -30.46 -16.06
CA HIS A 396 2.73 -30.41 -16.15
C HIS A 396 2.25 -28.96 -16.21
N GLU A 397 1.37 -28.67 -17.18
CA GLU A 397 0.78 -27.35 -17.39
C GLU A 397 -0.67 -27.33 -16.91
N GLU A 398 -1.03 -26.33 -16.12
CA GLU A 398 -2.40 -26.04 -15.72
C GLU A 398 -2.75 -24.62 -16.14
N TRP A 399 -3.98 -24.40 -16.63
CA TRP A 399 -4.47 -23.05 -16.85
C TRP A 399 -5.95 -22.91 -16.54
N HIS A 400 -6.31 -21.70 -16.15
CA HIS A 400 -7.66 -21.27 -15.87
C HIS A 400 -7.97 -20.00 -16.65
N GLU A 401 -9.16 -19.97 -17.24
CA GLU A 401 -9.67 -18.82 -17.97
C GLU A 401 -11.04 -18.45 -17.42
N PHE A 402 -11.21 -17.19 -17.05
CA PHE A 402 -12.45 -16.63 -16.54
C PHE A 402 -12.85 -15.45 -17.41
N SER A 403 -14.11 -15.45 -17.83
CA SER A 403 -14.68 -14.43 -18.72
C SER A 403 -15.93 -13.83 -18.09
N SER A 404 -15.76 -13.12 -16.98
CA SER A 404 -16.74 -12.19 -16.39
C SER A 404 -16.15 -11.58 -15.11
N PHE A 405 -16.59 -10.39 -14.75
CA PHE A 405 -16.15 -9.73 -13.51
C PHE A 405 -16.41 -10.58 -12.26
N ASP A 406 -17.58 -11.20 -12.14
CA ASP A 406 -17.95 -12.00 -10.96
C ASP A 406 -17.08 -13.25 -10.81
N ALA A 407 -16.79 -13.94 -11.92
CA ALA A 407 -15.93 -15.12 -11.92
C ALA A 407 -14.48 -14.74 -11.58
N VAL A 408 -13.98 -13.63 -12.14
CA VAL A 408 -12.66 -13.07 -11.84
C VAL A 408 -12.55 -12.70 -10.36
N SER A 409 -13.53 -11.96 -9.83
CA SER A 409 -13.53 -11.49 -8.45
C SER A 409 -13.58 -12.64 -7.46
N THR A 410 -14.45 -13.63 -7.70
CA THR A 410 -14.56 -14.83 -6.85
C THR A 410 -13.23 -15.58 -6.80
N TYR A 411 -12.61 -15.82 -7.95
CA TYR A 411 -11.33 -16.53 -8.01
C TYR A 411 -10.20 -15.75 -7.31
N ILE A 412 -10.18 -14.42 -7.46
CA ILE A 412 -9.20 -13.56 -6.79
C ILE A 412 -9.43 -13.54 -5.27
N GLU A 413 -10.67 -13.50 -4.80
CA GLU A 413 -11.00 -13.54 -3.36
C GLU A 413 -10.59 -14.87 -2.73
N GLU A 414 -10.80 -15.99 -3.42
CA GLU A 414 -10.48 -17.33 -2.93
C GLU A 414 -8.97 -17.63 -2.92
N ASN A 415 -8.24 -17.14 -3.91
CA ASN A 415 -6.82 -17.49 -4.11
C ASN A 415 -5.85 -16.35 -3.78
N GLY A 416 -6.36 -15.13 -3.55
CA GLY A 416 -5.58 -13.92 -3.31
C GLY A 416 -4.89 -13.39 -4.58
N THR A 417 -4.62 -12.08 -4.61
CA THR A 417 -3.72 -11.48 -5.63
C THR A 417 -2.24 -11.64 -5.28
N GLU A 418 -1.94 -12.06 -4.04
CA GLU A 418 -0.59 -12.09 -3.45
C GLU A 418 0.09 -13.46 -3.45
N GLN A 419 -0.57 -14.54 -3.90
CA GLN A 419 0.09 -15.85 -4.07
C GLN A 419 1.07 -15.90 -5.26
N MET A 420 1.39 -14.75 -5.89
CA MET A 420 2.22 -14.62 -7.09
C MET A 420 3.71 -14.46 -6.81
#